data_AF-A0A847HT88-F1
#
_entry.id   AF-A0A847HT88-F1
#
_cell.length_a   1.000
_cell.length_b   1.000
_cell.length_c   1.000
_cell.angle_alpha   90.00
_cell.angle_beta   90.00
_cell.angle_gamma   90.00
#
_symmetry.space_group_name_H-M   'P 1'
#
loop_
_entity.id
_entity.type
_entity.pdbx_description
1 polymer ?
#
loop_
_entity_poly.entity_id
_entity_poly.type
_entity_poly.pdbx_seq_one_letter_code
_entity_poly.pdbx_strand_id
1 'polypeptide(L)'
;MARSTTFYPEPQISKFLFASKWMAPVWTVVRVYLGWLWLSAGWGKVTNPAWVGSNAGTAIRGYLQGALGRAQGDAPTVTAWYGWMIEHIFLPIAPLMSYLVAFGELLVGVALILGFLTGAAAFFGGLMNVAFMFAGTLSSNPLMFILATWLVLAWRVAGYYGLDRWVLPLLGAPRGDFDLSSPAATEARPSTTH
;
A
#
# COMPACT_ATOMS: atom_id res chain seq x y z
N MET A 1 -28.63 24.90 14.40
CA MET A 1 -27.93 25.32 13.17
C MET A 1 -27.27 24.10 12.54
N ALA A 2 -27.74 23.65 11.38
CA ALA A 2 -27.03 22.63 10.61
C ALA A 2 -25.79 23.28 9.98
N ARG A 3 -24.58 22.81 10.32
CA ARG A 3 -23.34 23.29 9.69
C ARG A 3 -23.37 22.84 8.22
N SER A 4 -23.45 23.77 7.27
CA SER A 4 -23.25 23.42 5.86
C SER A 4 -21.79 23.03 5.68
N THR A 5 -21.54 21.78 5.31
CA THR A 5 -20.19 21.33 4.97
C THR A 5 -19.84 21.87 3.58
N THR A 6 -18.80 22.70 3.49
CA THR A 6 -18.28 23.19 2.22
C THR A 6 -17.32 22.15 1.63
N PHE A 7 -17.60 21.65 0.44
CA PHE A 7 -16.73 20.73 -0.29
C PHE A 7 -15.85 21.50 -1.27
N TYR A 8 -14.53 21.25 -1.22
CA TYR A 8 -13.60 21.82 -2.20
C TYR A 8 -13.56 20.94 -3.46
N PRO A 9 -13.72 21.51 -4.66
CA PRO A 9 -13.63 20.75 -5.90
C PRO A 9 -12.19 20.26 -6.12
N GLU A 10 -12.06 19.07 -6.68
CA GLU A 10 -10.76 18.49 -6.98
C GLU A 10 -10.06 19.24 -8.15
N PRO A 11 -8.78 19.64 -8.01
CA PRO A 11 -8.02 20.28 -9.09
C PRO A 11 -7.87 19.41 -10.34
N GLN A 12 -7.81 20.02 -11.53
CA GLN A 12 -7.68 19.30 -12.81
C GLN A 12 -6.42 18.43 -12.89
N ILE A 13 -5.31 18.88 -12.30
CA ILE A 13 -4.05 18.12 -12.26
C ILE A 13 -4.21 16.85 -11.43
N SER A 14 -4.91 16.91 -10.29
CA SER A 14 -5.20 15.74 -9.45
C SER A 14 -6.06 14.73 -10.20
N LYS A 15 -7.12 15.20 -10.86
CA LYS A 15 -7.98 14.35 -11.70
C LYS A 15 -7.19 13.69 -12.83
N PHE A 16 -6.33 14.46 -13.50
CA PHE A 16 -5.48 13.91 -14.56
C PHE A 16 -4.54 12.84 -14.02
N LEU A 17 -3.87 13.10 -12.90
CA LEU A 17 -2.86 12.20 -12.36
C LEU A 17 -3.47 10.93 -11.76
N PHE A 18 -4.54 11.05 -10.97
CA PHE A 18 -5.08 9.96 -10.14
C PHE A 18 -6.39 9.34 -10.64
N ALA A 19 -7.06 9.97 -11.60
CA ALA A 19 -8.37 9.54 -12.07
C ALA A 19 -8.54 9.50 -13.61
N SER A 20 -7.47 9.73 -14.39
CA SER A 20 -7.53 9.69 -15.86
C SER A 20 -7.00 8.38 -16.43
N LYS A 21 -7.77 7.74 -17.33
CA LYS A 21 -7.36 6.54 -18.07
C LYS A 21 -6.00 6.68 -18.78
N TRP A 22 -5.61 7.90 -19.15
CA TRP A 22 -4.33 8.17 -19.79
C TRP A 22 -3.13 7.88 -18.89
N MET A 23 -3.31 7.95 -17.57
CA MET A 23 -2.28 7.60 -16.58
C MET A 23 -2.28 6.12 -16.20
N ALA A 24 -3.26 5.32 -16.65
CA ALA A 24 -3.32 3.89 -16.34
C ALA A 24 -2.04 3.11 -16.71
N PRO A 25 -1.39 3.33 -17.87
CA PRO A 25 -0.14 2.64 -18.19
C PRO A 25 0.99 3.00 -17.22
N VAL A 26 1.10 4.28 -16.85
CA VAL A 26 2.13 4.78 -15.92
C VAL A 26 1.96 4.11 -14.55
N TRP A 27 0.74 4.13 -14.00
CA TRP A 27 0.46 3.50 -12.72
C TRP A 27 0.61 1.98 -12.75
N THR A 28 0.36 1.34 -13.89
CA THR A 28 0.60 -0.10 -14.06
C THR A 28 2.09 -0.42 -13.96
N VAL A 29 2.97 0.35 -14.60
CA VAL A 29 4.42 0.17 -14.46
C VAL A 29 4.86 0.36 -13.02
N VAL A 30 4.42 1.44 -12.37
CA VAL A 30 4.74 1.71 -10.96
C VAL A 30 4.27 0.58 -10.04
N ARG A 31 3.04 0.11 -10.24
CA ARG A 31 2.42 -0.98 -9.48
C ARG A 31 3.18 -2.30 -9.66
N VAL A 32 3.50 -2.67 -10.89
CA VAL A 32 4.23 -3.92 -11.18
C VAL A 32 5.64 -3.86 -10.61
N TYR A 33 6.33 -2.72 -10.72
CA TYR A 33 7.65 -2.54 -10.13
C TYR A 33 7.61 -2.68 -8.60
N LEU A 34 6.70 -1.97 -7.91
CA LEU A 34 6.55 -2.10 -6.46
C LEU A 34 6.16 -3.52 -6.06
N GLY A 35 5.23 -4.13 -6.80
CA GLY A 35 4.80 -5.50 -6.59
C GLY A 35 5.94 -6.51 -6.76
N TRP A 36 6.84 -6.30 -7.72
CA TRP A 36 8.03 -7.12 -7.93
C TRP A 36 9.00 -7.05 -6.75
N LEU A 37 9.22 -5.86 -6.17
CA LEU A 37 10.06 -5.69 -4.98
C LEU A 37 9.50 -6.47 -3.79
N TRP A 38 8.19 -6.37 -3.55
CA TRP A 38 7.52 -7.12 -2.49
C TRP A 38 7.52 -8.63 -2.74
N LEU A 39 7.23 -9.05 -3.97
CA LEU A 39 7.22 -10.46 -4.35
C LEU A 39 8.60 -11.08 -4.15
N SER A 40 9.66 -10.40 -4.61
CA SER A 40 11.04 -10.88 -4.48
C SER A 40 11.46 -11.01 -3.01
N ALA A 41 11.14 -10.01 -2.19
CA ALA A 41 11.43 -10.03 -0.75
C ALA A 41 10.64 -11.13 -0.02
N GLY A 42 9.34 -11.21 -0.26
CA GLY A 42 8.46 -12.21 0.33
C GLY A 42 8.82 -13.63 -0.08
N TRP A 43 9.16 -13.85 -1.35
CA TRP A 43 9.62 -15.15 -1.85
C TRP A 43 10.85 -15.64 -1.10
N GLY A 44 11.87 -14.79 -0.96
CA GLY A 44 13.08 -15.12 -0.20
C GLY A 44 12.83 -15.42 1.28
N LYS A 45 11.72 -14.94 1.85
CA LYS A 45 11.31 -15.26 3.23
C LYS A 45 10.53 -16.57 3.30
N VAL A 46 9.52 -16.78 2.46
CA VAL A 46 8.69 -18.00 2.53
C VAL A 46 9.47 -19.28 2.20
N THR A 47 10.55 -19.18 1.42
CA THR A 47 11.44 -20.31 1.13
C THR A 47 12.55 -20.49 2.17
N ASN A 48 12.60 -19.67 3.22
CA ASN A 48 13.66 -19.70 4.24
C ASN A 48 13.14 -20.28 5.56
N PRO A 49 13.76 -21.36 6.08
CA PRO A 49 13.36 -21.98 7.36
C PRO A 49 13.39 -21.03 8.57
N ALA A 50 14.21 -19.97 8.54
CA ALA A 50 14.29 -18.99 9.61
C ALA A 50 13.06 -18.06 9.67
N TRP A 51 12.25 -18.05 8.61
CA TRP A 51 11.01 -17.29 8.50
C TRP A 51 9.76 -18.17 8.60
N VAL A 52 9.77 -19.37 8.01
CA VAL A 52 8.62 -20.28 7.93
C VAL A 52 9.06 -21.70 8.33
N GLY A 53 8.20 -22.45 9.03
CA GLY A 53 8.48 -23.83 9.44
C GLY A 53 9.04 -23.95 10.86
N SER A 54 9.87 -24.97 11.10
CA SER A 54 10.33 -25.34 12.45
C SER A 54 11.19 -24.27 13.13
N ASN A 55 11.89 -23.44 12.35
CA ASN A 55 12.76 -22.37 12.86
C ASN A 55 12.15 -20.97 12.67
N ALA A 56 10.83 -20.89 12.44
CA ALA A 56 10.13 -19.63 12.25
C ALA A 56 10.33 -18.66 13.43
N GLY A 57 10.52 -17.39 13.10
CA GLY A 57 10.78 -16.35 14.08
C GLY A 57 12.26 -16.14 14.39
N THR A 58 13.19 -16.96 13.88
CA THR A 58 14.62 -16.78 14.14
C THR A 58 15.14 -15.51 13.45
N ALA A 59 14.83 -15.34 12.16
CA ALA A 59 15.27 -14.19 11.38
C ALA A 59 14.68 -12.87 11.93
N ILE A 60 13.38 -12.84 12.21
CA ILE A 60 12.72 -11.64 12.70
C ILE A 60 13.14 -11.27 14.12
N ARG A 61 13.44 -12.25 15.00
CA ARG A 61 14.01 -11.96 16.33
C ARG A 61 15.36 -11.28 16.22
N GLY A 62 16.26 -11.80 15.37
CA GLY A 62 17.57 -11.17 15.13
C GLY A 62 17.43 -9.75 14.56
N TYR A 63 16.51 -9.56 13.62
CA TYR A 63 16.18 -8.25 13.06
C TYR A 63 15.70 -7.26 14.15
N LEU A 64 14.72 -7.68 14.96
CA LEU A 64 14.12 -6.87 16.02
C LEU A 64 15.11 -6.57 17.16
N GLN A 65 15.94 -7.53 17.56
CA GLN A 65 17.01 -7.30 18.55
C GLN A 65 18.03 -6.28 18.04
N GLY A 66 18.41 -6.37 16.75
CA GLY A 66 19.26 -5.36 16.13
C GLY A 66 18.62 -3.97 16.10
N ALA A 67 17.30 -3.89 15.85
CA ALA A 67 16.55 -2.63 15.92
C ALA A 67 16.48 -2.08 17.35
N LEU A 68 16.29 -2.93 18.36
CA LEU A 68 16.28 -2.53 19.77
C LEU A 68 17.65 -1.98 20.21
N GLY A 69 18.75 -2.60 19.78
CA GLY A 69 20.09 -2.09 20.03
C GLY A 69 20.32 -0.70 19.44
N ARG A 70 19.66 -0.37 18.32
CA ARG A 70 19.69 0.97 17.70
C ARG A 70 18.74 1.98 18.34
N ALA A 71 17.87 1.54 19.24
CA ALA A 71 17.01 2.41 20.04
C ALA A 71 17.71 2.92 21.32
N GLN A 72 18.92 2.44 21.59
CA GLN A 72 19.71 2.73 22.78
C GLN A 72 21.08 3.33 22.39
N GLY A 73 21.76 3.98 23.36
CA GLY A 73 23.08 4.59 23.17
C GLY A 73 23.05 6.10 22.84
N ASP A 74 24.22 6.65 22.50
CA ASP A 74 24.44 8.11 22.40
C ASP A 74 23.80 8.75 21.15
N ALA A 75 23.50 7.96 20.11
CA ALA A 75 22.88 8.43 18.87
C ALA A 75 21.85 7.40 18.34
N PRO A 76 20.69 7.27 19.00
CA PRO A 76 19.70 6.28 18.62
C PRO A 76 19.09 6.61 17.25
N THR A 77 18.98 5.60 16.40
CA THR A 77 18.37 5.70 15.06
C THR A 77 16.95 5.11 15.01
N VAL A 78 16.55 4.42 16.09
CA VAL A 78 15.18 3.95 16.33
C VAL A 78 14.60 4.75 17.50
N THR A 79 13.34 5.18 17.39
CA THR A 79 12.69 5.97 18.45
C THR A 79 12.40 5.12 19.69
N ALA A 80 12.46 5.73 20.87
CA ALA A 80 12.23 5.03 22.14
C ALA A 80 10.86 4.34 22.21
N TRP A 81 9.80 4.99 21.71
CA TRP A 81 8.45 4.41 21.69
C TRP A 81 8.37 3.17 20.80
N TYR A 82 9.09 3.15 19.68
CA TYR A 82 9.13 2.00 18.78
C TYR A 82 9.99 0.88 19.37
N GLY A 83 11.09 1.22 20.03
CA GLY A 83 11.88 0.28 20.85
C GLY A 83 11.03 -0.41 21.92
N TRP A 84 10.18 0.34 22.63
CA TRP A 84 9.24 -0.22 23.60
C TRP A 84 8.26 -1.21 22.95
N MET A 85 7.71 -0.90 21.77
CA MET A 85 6.84 -1.84 21.03
C MET A 85 7.60 -3.09 20.57
N ILE A 86 8.85 -2.95 20.15
CA ILE A 86 9.70 -4.09 19.78
C ILE A 86 9.83 -5.05 20.97
N GLU A 87 10.18 -4.51 22.14
CA GLU A 87 10.42 -5.30 23.35
C GLU A 87 9.14 -5.96 23.89
N HIS A 88 8.04 -5.21 23.98
CA HIS A 88 6.83 -5.64 24.70
C HIS A 88 5.75 -6.25 23.81
N ILE A 89 5.79 -6.01 22.49
CA ILE A 89 4.78 -6.48 21.55
C ILE A 89 5.39 -7.43 20.53
N PHE A 90 6.40 -6.98 19.77
CA PHE A 90 6.86 -7.72 18.58
C PHE A 90 7.73 -8.94 18.92
N LEU A 91 8.65 -8.82 19.90
CA LEU A 91 9.48 -9.96 20.32
C LEU A 91 8.67 -11.12 20.95
N PRO A 92 7.68 -10.87 21.84
CA PRO A 92 6.84 -11.93 22.38
C PRO A 92 6.07 -12.73 21.33
N ILE A 93 5.60 -12.08 20.27
CA ILE A 93 4.84 -12.71 19.17
C ILE A 93 5.69 -12.97 17.92
N ALA A 94 7.02 -13.00 18.05
CA ALA A 94 7.94 -13.08 16.92
C ALA A 94 7.67 -14.25 15.94
N PRO A 95 7.32 -15.47 16.37
CA PRO A 95 6.95 -16.54 15.45
C PRO A 95 5.76 -16.15 14.56
N LEU A 96 4.69 -15.60 15.15
CA LEU A 96 3.51 -15.14 14.41
C LEU A 96 3.88 -14.00 13.45
N MET A 97 4.66 -13.02 13.89
CA MET A 97 5.12 -11.94 13.02
C MET A 97 5.99 -12.43 11.87
N SER A 98 6.77 -13.49 12.09
CA SER A 98 7.55 -14.13 11.03
C SER A 98 6.67 -14.58 9.87
N TYR A 99 5.57 -15.27 10.19
CA TYR A 99 4.59 -15.70 9.19
C TYR A 99 3.89 -14.51 8.54
N LEU A 100 3.41 -13.55 9.34
CA LEU A 100 2.67 -12.39 8.84
C LEU A 100 3.50 -11.52 7.90
N VAL A 101 4.78 -11.30 8.23
CA VAL A 101 5.70 -10.57 7.36
C VAL A 101 6.00 -11.39 6.10
N ALA A 102 6.42 -12.66 6.22
CA ALA A 102 6.79 -13.45 5.05
C ALA A 102 5.65 -13.60 4.03
N PHE A 103 4.46 -13.98 4.52
CA PHE A 103 3.28 -14.12 3.65
C PHE A 103 2.66 -12.78 3.28
N GLY A 104 2.70 -11.77 4.16
CA GLY A 104 2.22 -10.44 3.87
C GLY A 104 2.96 -9.80 2.70
N GLU A 105 4.30 -9.89 2.69
CA GLU A 105 5.12 -9.40 1.58
C GLU A 105 4.82 -10.12 0.28
N LEU A 106 4.72 -11.46 0.33
CA LEU A 106 4.39 -12.26 -0.84
C LEU A 106 3.00 -11.90 -1.40
N LEU A 107 1.98 -11.86 -0.55
CA LEU A 107 0.60 -11.57 -0.94
C LEU A 107 0.45 -10.15 -1.47
N VAL A 108 1.07 -9.16 -0.83
CA VAL A 108 1.10 -7.78 -1.34
C VAL A 108 1.77 -7.72 -2.71
N GLY A 109 2.90 -8.41 -2.89
CA GLY A 109 3.59 -8.47 -4.18
C GLY A 109 2.74 -9.05 -5.29
N VAL A 110 2.11 -10.21 -5.05
CA VAL A 110 1.19 -10.86 -6.00
C VAL A 110 -0.02 -9.99 -6.29
N ALA A 111 -0.68 -9.47 -5.25
CA ALA A 111 -1.86 -8.62 -5.39
C ALA A 111 -1.55 -7.35 -6.20
N LEU A 112 -0.41 -6.71 -5.93
CA LEU A 112 0.05 -5.57 -6.71
C LEU A 112 0.34 -5.97 -8.15
N ILE A 113 1.03 -7.06 -8.47
CA ILE A 113 1.32 -7.44 -9.86
C ILE A 113 0.05 -7.76 -10.65
N LEU A 114 -0.87 -8.52 -10.06
CA LEU A 114 -2.15 -8.87 -10.70
C LEU A 114 -3.14 -7.69 -10.76
N GLY A 115 -2.94 -6.70 -9.90
CA GLY A 115 -3.82 -5.53 -9.79
C GLY A 115 -5.10 -5.91 -9.09
N PHE A 116 -4.99 -6.70 -8.02
CA PHE A 116 -6.08 -7.15 -7.18
C PHE A 116 -6.10 -6.33 -5.89
N LEU A 117 -7.17 -5.57 -5.70
CA LEU A 117 -7.34 -4.60 -4.63
C LEU A 117 -6.13 -3.66 -4.51
N THR A 118 -5.70 -3.07 -5.63
CA THR A 118 -4.43 -2.31 -5.74
C THR A 118 -4.25 -1.28 -4.64
N GLY A 119 -5.29 -0.47 -4.37
CA GLY A 119 -5.23 0.54 -3.31
C GLY A 119 -5.01 -0.06 -1.92
N ALA A 120 -5.69 -1.16 -1.61
CA ALA A 120 -5.53 -1.86 -0.33
C ALA A 120 -4.17 -2.57 -0.24
N ALA A 121 -3.73 -3.25 -1.31
CA ALA A 121 -2.43 -3.90 -1.36
C ALA A 121 -1.29 -2.88 -1.19
N ALA A 122 -1.37 -1.73 -1.85
CA ALA A 122 -0.42 -0.63 -1.68
C ALA A 122 -0.45 -0.07 -0.26
N PHE A 123 -1.64 0.09 0.34
CA PHE A 123 -1.78 0.55 1.73
C PHE A 123 -1.09 -0.39 2.73
N PHE A 124 -1.40 -1.69 2.70
CA PHE A 124 -0.80 -2.66 3.61
C PHE A 124 0.70 -2.85 3.36
N GLY A 125 1.13 -2.83 2.10
CA GLY A 125 2.54 -2.77 1.74
C GLY A 125 3.22 -1.54 2.35
N GLY A 126 2.64 -0.35 2.17
CA GLY A 126 3.13 0.88 2.77
C GLY A 126 3.23 0.81 4.29
N LEU A 127 2.22 0.26 4.97
CA LEU A 127 2.20 0.09 6.42
C LEU A 127 3.34 -0.83 6.91
N MET A 128 3.54 -1.98 6.26
CA MET A 128 4.69 -2.86 6.57
C MET A 128 6.02 -2.14 6.32
N ASN A 129 6.11 -1.36 5.25
CA ASN A 129 7.32 -0.62 4.92
C ASN A 129 7.68 0.42 5.99
N VAL A 130 6.68 1.17 6.46
CA VAL A 130 6.84 2.11 7.57
C VAL A 130 7.32 1.41 8.84
N ALA A 131 6.81 0.22 9.15
CA ALA A 131 7.29 -0.57 10.27
C ALA A 131 8.80 -0.89 10.13
N PHE A 132 9.26 -1.31 8.95
CA PHE A 132 10.68 -1.56 8.71
C PHE A 132 11.55 -0.30 8.79
N MET A 133 11.03 0.83 8.34
CA MET A 133 11.72 2.12 8.48
C MET A 133 11.85 2.53 9.93
N PHE A 134 10.81 2.36 10.75
CA PHE A 134 10.88 2.61 12.20
C PHE A 134 11.82 1.64 12.92
N ALA A 135 11.98 0.41 12.42
CA ALA A 135 13.00 -0.53 12.89
C ALA A 135 14.43 -0.20 12.40
N GLY A 136 14.63 0.91 11.68
CA GLY A 136 15.93 1.42 11.26
C GLY A 136 16.43 0.92 9.90
N THR A 137 15.56 0.39 9.03
CA THR A 137 15.95 -0.09 7.69
C THR A 137 15.60 0.94 6.61
N LEU A 138 16.61 1.56 6.00
CA LEU A 138 16.43 2.72 5.10
C LEU A 138 16.80 2.51 3.63
N SER A 139 17.46 1.41 3.23
CA SER A 139 18.08 1.33 1.90
C SER A 139 17.10 1.50 0.72
N SER A 140 16.12 0.61 0.58
CA SER A 140 15.10 0.65 -0.49
C SER A 140 13.72 1.10 0.01
N ASN A 141 13.53 1.13 1.33
CA ASN A 141 12.24 1.33 1.97
C ASN A 141 11.59 2.70 1.68
N PRO A 142 12.30 3.85 1.80
CA PRO A 142 11.69 5.15 1.51
C PRO A 142 11.07 5.24 0.12
N LEU A 143 11.75 4.69 -0.90
CA LEU A 143 11.22 4.65 -2.26
C LEU A 143 9.95 3.78 -2.33
N MET A 144 9.97 2.59 -1.74
CA MET A 144 8.80 1.70 -1.72
C MET A 144 7.60 2.36 -1.03
N PHE A 145 7.83 3.06 0.09
CA PHE A 145 6.77 3.79 0.80
C PHE A 145 6.20 4.95 -0.02
N ILE A 146 7.06 5.70 -0.73
CA ILE A 146 6.62 6.75 -1.65
C ILE A 146 5.73 6.13 -2.72
N LEU A 147 6.21 5.12 -3.45
CA LEU A 147 5.44 4.48 -4.52
C LEU A 147 4.11 3.90 -4.00
N ALA A 148 4.12 3.27 -2.83
CA ALA A 148 2.91 2.76 -2.17
C ALA A 148 1.91 3.90 -1.91
N THR A 149 2.35 5.03 -1.37
CA THR A 149 1.49 6.19 -1.08
C THR A 149 0.85 6.74 -2.36
N TRP A 150 1.64 6.94 -3.41
CA TRP A 150 1.13 7.42 -4.69
C TRP A 150 0.15 6.43 -5.33
N LEU A 151 0.37 5.12 -5.19
CA LEU A 151 -0.56 4.09 -5.64
C LEU A 151 -1.87 4.07 -4.85
N VAL A 152 -1.83 4.31 -3.53
CA VAL A 152 -3.03 4.49 -2.71
C VAL A 152 -3.86 5.66 -3.22
N LEU A 153 -3.23 6.79 -3.56
CA LEU A 153 -3.93 7.94 -4.16
C LEU A 153 -4.48 7.61 -5.56
N ALA A 154 -3.72 6.87 -6.36
CA ALA A 154 -4.07 6.46 -7.71
C ALA A 154 -4.99 5.22 -7.79
N TRP A 155 -5.55 4.74 -6.68
CA TRP A 155 -6.25 3.44 -6.61
C TRP A 155 -7.34 3.25 -7.67
N ARG A 156 -8.02 4.33 -8.08
CA ARG A 156 -9.10 4.33 -9.08
C ARG A 156 -8.63 3.96 -10.49
N VAL A 157 -7.37 4.24 -10.81
CA VAL A 157 -6.80 4.06 -12.15
C VAL A 157 -5.64 3.04 -12.17
N ALA A 158 -4.94 2.86 -11.04
CA ALA A 158 -3.80 1.95 -10.95
C ALA A 158 -4.16 0.48 -11.20
N GLY A 159 -5.41 0.10 -10.93
CA GLY A 159 -5.98 -1.21 -11.20
C GLY A 159 -6.60 -1.38 -12.59
N TYR A 160 -6.53 -0.37 -13.47
CA TYR A 160 -7.22 -0.39 -14.77
C TYR A 160 -6.77 -1.55 -15.68
N TYR A 161 -5.46 -1.81 -15.73
CA TYR A 161 -4.88 -2.99 -16.39
C TYR A 161 -4.60 -4.11 -15.36
N GLY A 162 -5.63 -4.54 -14.65
CA GLY A 162 -5.53 -5.57 -13.61
C GLY A 162 -6.90 -6.10 -13.19
N LEU A 163 -6.89 -6.97 -12.17
CA LEU A 163 -8.10 -7.63 -11.67
C LEU A 163 -9.16 -6.64 -11.11
N ASP A 164 -8.72 -5.48 -10.64
CA ASP A 164 -9.55 -4.40 -10.12
C ASP A 164 -10.62 -3.91 -11.10
N ARG A 165 -10.37 -4.04 -12.40
CA ARG A 165 -11.37 -3.70 -13.43
C ARG A 165 -12.66 -4.52 -13.29
N TRP A 166 -12.57 -5.75 -12.80
CA TRP A 166 -13.71 -6.63 -12.56
C TRP A 166 -14.10 -6.68 -11.08
N VAL A 167 -13.13 -6.64 -10.18
CA VAL A 167 -13.35 -6.79 -8.73
C VAL A 167 -13.97 -5.54 -8.10
N LEU A 168 -13.48 -4.34 -8.44
CA LEU A 168 -13.96 -3.11 -7.80
C LEU A 168 -15.45 -2.82 -8.06
N PRO A 169 -15.99 -3.03 -9.29
CA PRO A 169 -17.43 -2.92 -9.52
C PRO A 169 -18.29 -3.87 -8.67
N LEU A 170 -17.79 -5.06 -8.36
CA LEU A 170 -18.50 -6.02 -7.49
C LEU A 170 -18.55 -5.55 -6.04
N LEU A 171 -17.56 -4.76 -5.61
CA LEU A 171 -17.49 -4.15 -4.28
C LEU A 171 -18.21 -2.79 -4.19
N GLY A 172 -18.93 -2.39 -5.24
CA GLY A 172 -19.69 -1.14 -5.28
C GLY A 172 -18.88 0.10 -5.65
N ALA A 173 -17.64 -0.06 -6.13
CA ALA A 173 -16.95 1.07 -6.75
C ALA A 173 -17.69 1.48 -8.04
N PRO A 174 -17.78 2.78 -8.35
CA PRO A 174 -18.40 3.23 -9.59
C PRO A 174 -17.76 2.49 -10.78
N ARG A 175 -18.60 1.82 -11.59
CA ARG A 175 -18.14 1.39 -12.91
C ARG A 175 -17.75 2.67 -13.63
N GLY A 176 -16.47 2.76 -13.96
CA GLY A 176 -16.00 3.77 -14.88
C GLY A 176 -16.57 3.46 -16.25
N ASP A 177 -17.86 3.71 -16.43
CA ASP A 177 -18.40 4.03 -17.73
C ASP A 177 -17.84 5.43 -18.01
N PHE A 178 -16.55 5.49 -18.37
CA PHE A 178 -15.86 6.70 -18.82
C PHE A 178 -16.34 7.06 -20.23
N ASP A 179 -17.63 6.90 -20.44
CA ASP A 179 -18.35 7.27 -21.62
C ASP A 179 -18.72 8.74 -21.45
N LEU A 180 -18.08 9.59 -22.25
CA LEU A 180 -18.46 11.00 -22.37
C LEU A 180 -19.89 11.17 -22.90
N SER A 181 -20.58 10.08 -23.25
CA SER A 181 -21.96 10.07 -23.72
C SER A 181 -22.99 9.55 -22.71
N SER A 182 -22.65 9.36 -21.43
CA SER A 182 -23.66 9.01 -20.41
C SER A 182 -24.79 10.07 -20.36
N PRO A 183 -26.06 9.72 -20.66
CA PRO A 183 -27.18 10.68 -20.74
C PRO A 183 -27.46 11.44 -19.43
N ALA A 184 -26.95 10.94 -18.30
CA ALA A 184 -27.18 11.53 -16.98
C ALA A 184 -26.54 12.92 -16.81
N ALA A 185 -25.57 13.29 -17.66
CA ALA A 185 -24.99 14.64 -17.66
C ALA A 185 -25.87 15.69 -18.39
N THR A 186 -26.84 15.24 -19.19
CA THR A 186 -27.70 16.12 -20.01
C THR A 186 -28.92 16.62 -19.24
N GLU A 187 -29.41 15.90 -18.23
CA GLU A 187 -30.61 16.28 -17.46
C GLU A 187 -30.40 17.43 -16.46
N ALA A 188 -29.15 17.81 -16.16
CA ALA A 188 -28.86 18.83 -15.15
C ALA A 188 -28.72 20.26 -15.70
N ARG A 189 -29.11 20.54 -16.95
CA ARG A 189 -29.29 21.93 -17.42
C ARG A 189 -30.76 22.33 -17.26
N PRO A 190 -31.13 23.18 -16.30
CA PRO A 190 -32.43 23.82 -16.35
C PRO A 190 -32.50 24.62 -17.66
N SER A 191 -33.48 24.29 -18.50
CA SER A 191 -33.83 25.05 -19.68
C SER A 191 -34.28 26.44 -19.24
N THR A 192 -33.37 27.41 -19.25
CA THR A 192 -33.76 28.82 -19.25
C THR A 192 -34.30 29.12 -20.65
N THR A 193 -35.61 28.96 -20.81
CA THR A 193 -36.35 29.45 -21.97
C THR A 193 -37.37 30.45 -21.47
N HIS A 194 -37.28 31.66 -22.04
CA HIS A 194 -38.12 32.85 -21.92
C HIS A 194 -37.87 33.78 -20.72
#